data_AF-A0A5J4WBK1-F1
#
_entry.id   AF-A0A5J4WBK1-F1
#
_cell.length_a   1.000
_cell.length_b   1.000
_cell.length_c   1.000
_cell.angle_alpha   90.00
_cell.angle_beta   90.00
_cell.angle_gamma   90.00
#
_symmetry.space_group_name_H-M   'P 1'
#
loop_
_entity.id
_entity.type
_entity.pdbx_description
1 polymer ?
#
loop_
_entity_poly.entity_id
_entity_poly.type
_entity_poly.pdbx_seq_one_letter_code
_entity_poly.pdbx_strand_id
1 'polypeptide(L)'
;MEAIAKALHPDTQEKRYMPNNIISLAREYLVEVLDLPFKAKSREMTKYLKTFEGLDYQKYSQIITQKLQVNQNIYFYDEDSKAYYQSQKIIYMYDVILQLSEQPVISNVDILIVQSSNLQHAFAIANKEALKGLKFCPFCQLKGLDTKSSNYSRDYERYIVKCEQRGGNLVKTIQLDQVQKPYCPHKVQNKTYAYLLAHGKEQEFKPMQYYIIYDLETVEKIVNKSFGKSNKQISELIPLSVASTIKNKAGVRTIYYDLRNGDDFIKQ
;
A
#
# COMPACT_ATOMS: atom_id res chain seq x y z
N MET A 1 -18.09 -15.25 11.75
CA MET A 1 -18.34 -16.32 10.75
C MET A 1 -19.53 -16.02 9.84
N GLU A 2 -20.65 -15.48 10.32
CA GLU A 2 -21.80 -15.17 9.45
C GLU A 2 -21.45 -14.20 8.31
N ALA A 3 -20.66 -13.15 8.56
CA ALA A 3 -20.18 -12.25 7.52
C ALA A 3 -19.36 -12.99 6.43
N ILE A 4 -18.52 -13.96 6.81
CA ILE A 4 -17.77 -14.79 5.85
C ILE A 4 -18.74 -15.65 5.04
N ALA A 5 -19.71 -16.29 5.69
CA ALA A 5 -20.69 -17.11 5.01
C ALA A 5 -21.54 -16.30 4.03
N LYS A 6 -22.00 -15.10 4.42
CA LYS A 6 -22.70 -14.20 3.50
C LYS A 6 -21.79 -13.69 2.38
N ALA A 7 -20.51 -13.45 2.70
CA ALA A 7 -19.37 -13.24 1.81
C ALA A 7 -19.33 -14.19 0.61
N LEU A 8 -19.25 -15.48 0.94
CA LEU A 8 -19.05 -16.58 0.00
C LEU A 8 -20.33 -17.04 -0.70
N HIS A 9 -21.48 -16.72 -0.09
CA HIS A 9 -22.81 -17.08 -0.60
C HIS A 9 -23.67 -15.83 -0.78
N PRO A 10 -23.25 -14.90 -1.67
CA PRO A 10 -24.02 -13.68 -1.93
C PRO A 10 -25.35 -14.02 -2.60
N ASP A 11 -26.35 -13.18 -2.40
CA ASP A 11 -27.63 -13.31 -3.11
C ASP A 11 -27.45 -12.87 -4.56
N THR A 12 -27.95 -13.67 -5.49
CA THR A 12 -28.06 -13.33 -6.90
C THR A 12 -29.52 -13.21 -7.31
N GLN A 13 -29.78 -12.74 -8.54
CA GLN A 13 -31.15 -12.74 -9.08
C GLN A 13 -31.73 -14.16 -9.15
N GLU A 14 -30.88 -15.16 -9.38
CA GLU A 14 -31.25 -16.57 -9.57
C GLU A 14 -31.27 -17.35 -8.25
N LYS A 15 -30.47 -16.97 -7.25
CA LYS A 15 -30.32 -17.69 -5.99
C LYS A 15 -30.25 -16.73 -4.80
N ARG A 16 -31.27 -16.79 -3.94
CA ARG A 16 -31.28 -16.08 -2.66
C ARG A 16 -31.12 -17.06 -1.52
N TYR A 17 -30.22 -16.77 -0.59
CA TYR A 17 -30.03 -17.59 0.59
C TYR A 17 -30.92 -17.10 1.72
N MET A 18 -31.78 -17.99 2.20
CA MET A 18 -32.53 -17.76 3.42
C MET A 18 -31.57 -17.52 4.59
N PRO A 19 -31.89 -16.63 5.55
CA PRO A 19 -31.03 -16.35 6.70
C PRO A 19 -30.57 -17.61 7.45
N ASN A 20 -31.47 -18.58 7.63
CA ASN A 20 -31.17 -19.85 8.29
C ASN A 20 -30.10 -20.67 7.56
N ASN A 21 -30.02 -20.58 6.22
CA ASN A 21 -29.00 -21.28 5.44
C ASN A 21 -27.61 -20.65 5.68
N ILE A 22 -27.54 -19.32 5.71
CA ILE A 22 -26.30 -18.59 6.03
C ILE A 22 -25.83 -18.92 7.46
N ILE A 23 -26.75 -18.99 8.42
CA ILE A 23 -26.43 -19.39 9.80
C ILE A 23 -25.90 -20.83 9.84
N SER A 24 -26.50 -21.76 9.08
CA SER A 24 -26.01 -23.14 9.00
C SER A 24 -24.59 -23.20 8.46
N LEU A 25 -24.30 -22.49 7.36
CA LEU A 25 -22.96 -22.41 6.76
C LEU A 25 -21.96 -21.75 7.72
N ALA A 26 -22.38 -20.70 8.42
CA ALA A 26 -21.54 -20.03 9.41
C ALA A 26 -21.13 -20.96 10.56
N ARG A 27 -22.02 -21.87 10.99
CA ARG A 27 -21.72 -22.90 12.00
C ARG A 27 -20.74 -23.94 11.45
N GLU A 28 -20.89 -24.35 10.19
CA GLU A 28 -19.96 -25.28 9.53
C GLU A 28 -18.55 -24.68 9.48
N TYR A 29 -18.44 -23.43 9.01
CA TYR A 29 -17.15 -22.74 9.00
C TYR A 29 -16.58 -22.50 10.40
N LEU A 30 -17.43 -22.29 11.42
CA LEU A 30 -16.96 -22.15 12.80
C LEU A 30 -16.33 -23.45 13.32
N VAL A 31 -16.93 -24.60 13.02
CA VAL A 31 -16.36 -25.92 13.38
C VAL A 31 -15.00 -26.11 12.73
N GLU A 32 -14.91 -25.82 11.43
CA GLU A 32 -13.67 -25.96 10.67
C GLU A 32 -12.57 -25.01 11.17
N VAL A 33 -12.88 -23.73 11.34
CA VAL A 33 -11.91 -22.71 11.77
C VAL A 33 -11.37 -23.00 13.16
N LEU A 34 -12.23 -23.44 14.08
CA LEU A 34 -11.86 -23.69 15.49
C LEU A 34 -11.50 -25.15 15.81
N ASP A 35 -11.50 -26.06 14.83
CA ASP A 35 -11.32 -27.51 15.03
C ASP A 35 -12.23 -28.10 16.12
N LEU A 36 -13.51 -27.69 16.12
CA LEU A 36 -14.43 -28.15 17.16
C LEU A 36 -14.68 -29.66 17.03
N PRO A 37 -14.65 -30.42 18.14
CA PRO A 37 -14.79 -31.88 18.11
C PRO A 37 -16.23 -32.36 17.86
N PHE A 38 -17.16 -31.45 17.55
CA PHE A 38 -18.57 -31.73 17.35
C PHE A 38 -19.09 -31.09 16.06
N LYS A 39 -20.16 -31.68 15.51
CA LYS A 39 -20.75 -31.25 14.23
C LYS A 39 -21.51 -29.93 14.36
N ALA A 40 -21.60 -29.17 13.27
CA ALA A 40 -22.29 -27.88 13.23
C ALA A 40 -23.80 -27.94 13.57
N LYS A 41 -24.46 -29.07 13.28
CA LYS A 41 -25.89 -29.30 13.53
C LYS A 41 -26.17 -30.07 14.83
N SER A 42 -25.26 -29.99 15.80
CA SER A 42 -25.34 -30.73 17.07
C SER A 42 -25.98 -29.91 18.20
N ARG A 43 -26.43 -30.58 19.27
CA ARG A 43 -26.92 -29.92 20.49
C ARG A 43 -25.76 -29.22 21.22
N GLU A 44 -24.57 -29.80 21.14
CA GLU A 44 -23.31 -29.28 21.65
C GLU A 44 -22.97 -27.93 21.03
N MET A 45 -23.10 -27.79 19.71
CA MET A 45 -22.93 -26.49 19.04
C MET A 45 -23.91 -25.44 19.59
N THR A 46 -25.17 -25.83 19.80
CA THR A 46 -26.18 -24.90 20.35
C THR A 46 -25.85 -24.48 21.78
N LYS A 47 -25.27 -25.38 22.58
CA LYS A 47 -24.80 -25.07 23.94
C LYS A 47 -23.57 -24.17 23.92
N TYR A 48 -22.60 -24.48 23.04
CA TYR A 48 -21.38 -23.71 22.85
C TYR A 48 -21.66 -22.26 22.45
N LEU A 49 -22.58 -22.04 21.50
CA LEU A 49 -22.93 -20.70 21.03
C LEU A 49 -23.55 -19.80 22.11
N LYS A 50 -24.12 -20.36 23.18
CA LYS A 50 -24.67 -19.55 24.31
C LYS A 50 -23.58 -18.89 25.14
N THR A 51 -22.37 -19.45 25.16
CA THR A 51 -21.22 -18.94 25.92
C THR A 51 -20.13 -18.39 24.99
N PHE A 52 -20.39 -18.33 23.69
CA PHE A 52 -19.41 -17.94 22.70
C PHE A 52 -19.35 -16.40 22.59
N GLU A 53 -18.19 -15.83 22.93
CA GLU A 53 -17.98 -14.37 22.95
C GLU A 53 -17.64 -13.79 21.57
N GLY A 54 -17.47 -14.65 20.55
CA GLY A 54 -17.12 -14.25 19.20
C GLY A 54 -15.69 -14.59 18.81
N LEU A 55 -15.23 -14.01 17.70
CA LEU A 55 -13.87 -14.17 17.19
C LEU A 55 -13.21 -12.81 17.11
N ASP A 56 -12.02 -12.69 17.70
CA ASP A 56 -11.14 -11.55 17.48
C ASP A 56 -10.60 -11.60 16.03
N TYR A 57 -10.93 -10.61 15.22
CA TYR A 57 -10.49 -10.57 13.84
C TYR A 57 -8.96 -10.53 13.72
N GLN A 58 -8.24 -9.86 14.62
CA GLN A 58 -6.78 -9.75 14.57
C GLN A 58 -6.13 -11.13 14.72
N LYS A 59 -6.70 -11.97 15.59
CA LYS A 59 -6.21 -13.33 15.85
C LYS A 59 -6.66 -14.32 14.78
N TYR A 60 -7.93 -14.25 14.37
CA TYR A 60 -8.54 -15.30 13.56
C TYR A 60 -8.54 -15.03 12.06
N SER A 61 -8.31 -13.81 11.58
CA SER A 61 -8.38 -13.53 10.15
C SER A 61 -7.37 -14.36 9.33
N GLN A 62 -6.13 -14.54 9.81
CA GLN A 62 -5.16 -15.41 9.12
C GLN A 62 -5.61 -16.87 9.12
N ILE A 63 -6.10 -17.38 10.25
CA ILE A 63 -6.58 -18.76 10.38
C ILE A 63 -7.77 -19.01 9.43
N ILE A 64 -8.72 -18.08 9.39
CA ILE A 64 -9.89 -18.13 8.51
C ILE A 64 -9.45 -18.17 7.04
N THR A 65 -8.51 -17.30 6.64
CA THR A 65 -8.00 -17.28 5.26
C THR A 65 -7.37 -18.61 4.88
N GLN A 66 -6.57 -19.19 5.77
CA GLN A 66 -5.86 -20.44 5.50
C GLN A 66 -6.80 -21.64 5.45
N LYS A 67 -7.68 -21.79 6.45
CA LYS A 67 -8.59 -22.94 6.52
C LYS A 67 -9.65 -22.92 5.44
N LEU A 68 -10.32 -21.76 5.25
CA LEU A 68 -11.38 -21.65 4.26
C LEU A 68 -10.87 -21.41 2.83
N GLN A 69 -9.55 -21.24 2.64
CA GLN A 69 -8.92 -20.97 1.35
C GLN A 69 -9.51 -19.73 0.65
N VAL A 70 -9.58 -18.61 1.39
CA VAL A 70 -10.18 -17.34 0.92
C VAL A 70 -9.26 -16.15 1.15
N ASN A 71 -9.29 -15.22 0.21
CA ASN A 71 -8.69 -13.90 0.40
C ASN A 71 -9.66 -13.00 1.16
N GLN A 72 -9.16 -12.25 2.15
CA GLN A 72 -9.95 -11.31 2.93
C GLN A 72 -9.47 -9.87 2.70
N ASN A 73 -10.40 -9.00 2.34
CA ASN A 73 -10.20 -7.55 2.36
C ASN A 73 -10.99 -6.99 3.55
N ILE A 74 -10.30 -6.39 4.52
CA ILE A 74 -10.91 -5.88 5.74
C ILE A 74 -10.98 -4.35 5.67
N TYR A 75 -12.19 -3.83 5.87
CA TYR A 75 -12.52 -2.42 5.78
C TYR A 75 -12.96 -1.89 7.14
N PHE A 76 -12.71 -0.61 7.36
CA PHE A 76 -13.14 0.13 8.54
C PHE A 76 -13.78 1.45 8.09
N TYR A 77 -14.60 2.00 8.97
CA TYR A 77 -15.08 3.37 8.85
C TYR A 77 -14.18 4.28 9.65
N ASP A 78 -13.70 5.35 9.01
CA ASP A 78 -12.99 6.44 9.68
C ASP A 78 -13.97 7.58 9.97
N GLU A 79 -14.14 7.92 11.24
CA GLU A 79 -15.05 9.00 11.66
C GLU A 79 -14.54 10.38 11.23
N ASP A 80 -13.22 10.58 11.23
CA ASP A 80 -12.60 11.87 10.91
C ASP A 80 -12.78 12.23 9.43
N SER A 81 -12.44 11.31 8.53
CA SER A 81 -12.63 11.50 7.08
C SER A 81 -14.04 11.16 6.60
N LYS A 82 -14.90 10.63 7.47
CA LYS A 82 -16.25 10.13 7.14
C LYS A 82 -16.25 9.15 5.96
N ALA A 83 -15.21 8.34 5.85
CA ALA A 83 -14.98 7.47 4.71
C ALA A 83 -14.65 6.03 5.10
N TYR A 84 -15.01 5.10 4.23
CA TYR A 84 -14.60 3.71 4.35
C TYR A 84 -13.25 3.49 3.69
N TYR A 85 -12.33 2.85 4.40
CA TYR A 85 -11.01 2.52 3.87
C TYR A 85 -10.69 1.05 4.09
N GLN A 86 -9.83 0.52 3.23
CA GLN A 86 -9.33 -0.84 3.40
C GLN A 86 -8.09 -0.78 4.28
N SER A 87 -8.16 -1.41 5.46
CA SER A 87 -7.07 -1.43 6.43
C SER A 87 -6.12 -2.59 6.17
N GLN A 88 -6.67 -3.78 5.89
CA GLN A 88 -5.89 -5.00 5.73
C GLN A 88 -6.33 -5.79 4.50
N LYS A 89 -5.36 -6.45 3.87
CA LYS A 89 -5.57 -7.46 2.82
C LYS A 89 -4.80 -8.70 3.22
N ILE A 90 -5.51 -9.79 3.44
CA ILE A 90 -4.93 -11.08 3.83
C ILE A 90 -5.18 -12.03 2.67
N ILE A 91 -4.09 -12.51 2.09
CA ILE A 91 -4.12 -13.35 0.90
C ILE A 91 -3.84 -14.79 1.33
N TYR A 92 -4.61 -15.73 0.81
CA TYR A 92 -4.32 -17.15 0.97
C TYR A 92 -2.98 -17.46 0.31
N MET A 93 -2.04 -17.97 1.09
CA MET A 93 -0.76 -18.44 0.57
C MET A 93 -0.85 -19.94 0.36
N TYR A 94 -0.66 -20.38 -0.88
CA TYR A 94 -0.54 -21.80 -1.20
C TYR A 94 0.93 -22.23 -1.09
N ASP A 95 1.17 -23.46 -0.62
CA ASP A 95 2.50 -24.06 -0.68
C ASP A 95 2.85 -24.41 -2.12
N VAL A 96 4.03 -23.97 -2.57
CA VAL A 96 4.53 -24.00 -3.96
C VAL A 96 4.67 -25.43 -4.54
N ILE A 97 4.46 -26.49 -3.74
CA ILE A 97 4.75 -27.87 -4.12
C ILE A 97 3.71 -28.49 -5.09
N LEU A 98 2.52 -27.92 -5.22
CA LEU A 98 1.50 -28.41 -6.16
C LEU A 98 1.36 -27.49 -7.37
N GLN A 99 2.35 -27.51 -8.26
CA GLN A 99 2.13 -27.07 -9.65
C GLN A 99 1.73 -28.27 -10.50
N LEU A 100 0.78 -28.01 -11.42
CA LEU A 100 0.35 -28.84 -12.56
C LEU A 100 -1.01 -29.55 -12.45
N SER A 101 -2.04 -28.88 -11.93
CA SER A 101 -3.40 -28.96 -12.49
C SER A 101 -4.28 -27.90 -11.82
N GLU A 102 -4.87 -27.00 -12.63
CA GLU A 102 -5.87 -25.99 -12.24
C GLU A 102 -5.51 -25.09 -11.04
N GLN A 103 -5.10 -23.84 -11.32
CA GLN A 103 -5.02 -22.80 -10.28
C GLN A 103 -6.40 -22.66 -9.62
N PRO A 104 -6.55 -22.92 -8.30
CA PRO A 104 -7.85 -22.81 -7.66
C PRO A 104 -8.36 -21.37 -7.77
N VAL A 105 -9.62 -21.21 -8.16
CA VAL A 105 -10.29 -19.90 -8.15
C VAL A 105 -10.52 -19.49 -6.71
N ILE A 106 -9.54 -18.80 -6.12
CA ILE A 106 -9.62 -18.32 -4.72
C ILE A 106 -10.61 -17.17 -4.66
N SER A 107 -11.65 -17.34 -3.84
CA SER A 107 -12.67 -16.32 -3.63
C SER A 107 -12.13 -15.16 -2.79
N ASN A 108 -12.52 -13.93 -3.13
CA ASN A 108 -12.25 -12.74 -2.32
C ASN A 108 -13.48 -12.39 -1.51
N VAL A 109 -13.30 -12.19 -0.21
CA VAL A 109 -14.35 -11.80 0.74
C VAL A 109 -14.05 -10.39 1.24
N ASP A 110 -14.98 -9.47 1.00
CA ASP A 110 -14.91 -8.10 1.49
C ASP A 110 -15.70 -7.98 2.81
N ILE A 111 -15.04 -7.59 3.90
CA ILE A 111 -15.61 -7.54 5.26
C ILE A 111 -15.46 -6.14 5.82
N LEU A 112 -16.54 -5.57 6.33
CA LEU A 112 -16.52 -4.33 7.10
C LEU A 112 -16.54 -4.64 8.59
N ILE A 113 -15.57 -4.11 9.34
CA ILE A 113 -15.57 -4.14 10.80
C ILE A 113 -16.09 -2.80 11.31
N VAL A 114 -17.12 -2.86 12.16
CA VAL A 114 -17.75 -1.70 12.79
C VAL A 114 -17.67 -1.87 14.29
N GLN A 115 -17.13 -0.87 14.98
CA GLN A 115 -17.15 -0.84 16.43
C GLN A 115 -18.49 -0.29 16.93
N SER A 116 -19.12 -1.01 17.85
CA SER A 116 -20.33 -0.60 18.56
C SER A 116 -20.10 -0.78 20.05
N SER A 117 -19.90 0.33 20.76
CA SER A 117 -19.53 0.32 22.18
C SER A 117 -18.25 -0.50 22.42
N ASN A 118 -18.34 -1.59 23.18
CA ASN A 118 -17.23 -2.48 23.51
C ASN A 118 -17.12 -3.70 22.58
N LEU A 119 -18.02 -3.82 21.60
CA LEU A 119 -18.07 -4.97 20.68
C LEU A 119 -17.74 -4.53 19.26
N GLN A 120 -17.13 -5.45 18.51
CA GLN A 120 -16.89 -5.29 17.09
C GLN A 120 -17.82 -6.20 16.31
N HIS A 121 -18.51 -5.63 15.34
CA HIS A 121 -19.38 -6.36 14.42
C HIS A 121 -18.70 -6.47 13.06
N ALA A 122 -18.82 -7.64 12.44
CA ALA A 122 -18.36 -7.90 11.09
C ALA A 122 -19.55 -7.99 10.14
N PHE A 123 -19.49 -7.27 9.02
CA PHE A 123 -20.50 -7.27 7.98
C PHE A 123 -19.90 -7.69 6.64
N ALA A 124 -20.66 -8.48 5.88
CA ALA A 124 -20.32 -8.78 4.49
C ALA A 124 -20.59 -7.55 3.62
N ILE A 125 -19.62 -7.17 2.78
CA ILE A 125 -19.78 -6.05 1.85
C ILE A 125 -20.30 -6.60 0.52
N ALA A 126 -21.55 -6.28 0.17
CA ALA A 126 -22.14 -6.68 -1.11
C ALA A 126 -21.58 -5.88 -2.30
N ASN A 127 -21.32 -4.59 -2.11
CA ASN A 127 -20.76 -3.71 -3.15
C ASN A 127 -19.72 -2.76 -2.55
N LYS A 128 -18.44 -3.08 -2.77
CA LYS A 128 -17.31 -2.28 -2.28
C LYS A 128 -17.19 -0.91 -2.95
N GLU A 129 -17.64 -0.78 -4.20
CA GLU A 129 -17.58 0.48 -4.95
C GLU A 129 -18.60 1.46 -4.39
N ALA A 130 -19.82 0.97 -4.11
CA ALA A 130 -20.87 1.76 -3.45
C ALA A 130 -20.45 2.17 -2.03
N LEU A 131 -19.81 1.26 -1.27
CA LEU A 131 -19.34 1.56 0.08
C LEU A 131 -18.30 2.69 0.09
N LYS A 132 -17.29 2.63 -0.80
CA LYS A 132 -16.21 3.63 -0.85
C LYS A 132 -16.57 4.89 -1.63
N GLY A 133 -17.59 4.86 -2.48
CA GLY A 133 -17.81 5.89 -3.50
C GLY A 133 -16.69 5.96 -4.55
N LEU A 134 -15.83 4.93 -4.59
CA LEU A 134 -14.67 4.87 -5.48
C LEU A 134 -14.75 3.59 -6.32
N LYS A 135 -14.64 3.75 -7.64
CA LYS A 135 -14.40 2.62 -8.54
C LYS A 135 -12.92 2.47 -8.80
N PHE A 136 -12.37 1.31 -8.45
CA PHE A 136 -10.98 0.99 -8.72
C PHE A 136 -10.81 0.46 -10.13
N CYS A 137 -9.71 0.84 -10.77
CA CYS A 137 -9.36 0.28 -12.07
C CYS A 137 -9.14 -1.24 -12.00
N PRO A 138 -9.73 -2.05 -12.89
CA PRO A 138 -9.58 -3.50 -12.88
C PRO A 138 -8.16 -3.96 -13.23
N PHE A 139 -7.39 -3.18 -13.99
CA PHE A 139 -6.04 -3.54 -14.43
C PHE A 139 -4.98 -3.31 -13.35
N CYS A 140 -4.92 -2.10 -12.79
CA CYS A 140 -3.90 -1.77 -11.79
C CYS A 140 -4.37 -1.96 -10.35
N GLN A 141 -5.68 -1.97 -10.08
CA GLN A 141 -6.30 -2.00 -8.75
C GLN A 141 -5.84 -0.92 -7.75
N LEU A 142 -5.02 0.05 -8.19
CA LEU A 142 -4.46 1.11 -7.34
C LEU A 142 -5.23 2.42 -7.48
N LYS A 143 -5.62 2.80 -8.70
CA LYS A 143 -6.32 4.06 -8.94
C LYS A 143 -7.82 3.89 -8.69
N GLY A 144 -8.31 4.53 -7.64
CA GLY A 144 -9.74 4.79 -7.42
C GLY A 144 -10.17 6.07 -8.12
N LEU A 145 -11.32 6.03 -8.78
CA LEU A 145 -12.01 7.19 -9.32
C LEU A 145 -13.33 7.41 -8.57
N ASP A 146 -13.61 8.66 -8.21
CA ASP A 146 -14.84 9.05 -7.53
C ASP A 146 -16.06 8.89 -8.43
N THR A 147 -16.96 7.99 -8.02
CA THR A 147 -18.18 7.68 -8.78
C THR A 147 -19.22 8.80 -8.70
N LYS A 148 -19.08 9.74 -7.75
CA LYS A 148 -19.96 10.91 -7.59
C LYS A 148 -19.53 12.10 -8.45
N SER A 149 -18.35 12.05 -9.05
CA SER A 149 -17.88 13.12 -9.94
C SER A 149 -18.75 13.23 -11.18
N SER A 150 -19.15 14.46 -11.54
CA SER A 150 -19.90 14.72 -12.78
C SER A 150 -19.15 14.29 -14.04
N ASN A 151 -17.81 14.26 -13.97
CA ASN A 151 -16.93 13.84 -15.07
C ASN A 151 -16.52 12.37 -15.01
N TYR A 152 -17.09 11.59 -14.08
CA TYR A 152 -16.66 10.23 -13.79
C TYR A 152 -16.58 9.33 -15.02
N SER A 153 -17.62 9.28 -15.87
CA SER A 153 -17.63 8.40 -17.06
C SER A 153 -16.46 8.69 -17.98
N ARG A 154 -16.29 9.96 -18.35
CA ARG A 154 -15.22 10.43 -19.24
C ARG A 154 -13.83 10.15 -18.67
N ASP A 155 -13.65 10.44 -17.38
CA ASP A 155 -12.34 10.30 -16.73
C ASP A 155 -11.99 8.82 -16.50
N TYR A 156 -12.99 7.99 -16.17
CA TYR A 156 -12.85 6.55 -16.05
C TYR A 156 -12.48 5.89 -17.37
N GLU A 157 -13.23 6.16 -18.45
CA GLU A 157 -12.93 5.62 -19.78
C GLU A 157 -11.52 6.02 -20.26
N ARG A 158 -11.18 7.30 -20.14
CA ARG A 158 -9.86 7.81 -20.52
C ARG A 158 -8.73 7.16 -19.71
N TYR A 159 -8.96 6.92 -18.42
CA TYR A 159 -7.99 6.26 -17.56
C TYR A 159 -7.82 4.80 -17.92
N ILE A 160 -8.93 4.08 -18.11
CA ILE A 160 -8.96 2.64 -18.41
C ILE A 160 -8.17 2.33 -19.67
N VAL A 161 -8.44 3.04 -20.77
CA VAL A 161 -7.73 2.85 -22.05
C VAL A 161 -6.22 3.05 -21.87
N LYS A 162 -5.81 4.10 -21.15
CA LYS A 162 -4.38 4.36 -20.88
C LYS A 162 -3.75 3.32 -19.96
N CYS A 163 -4.49 2.82 -18.99
CA CYS A 163 -4.00 1.85 -18.01
C CYS A 163 -3.86 0.46 -18.63
N GLU A 164 -4.81 0.06 -19.47
CA GLU A 164 -4.78 -1.17 -20.25
C GLU A 164 -3.60 -1.18 -21.22
N GLN A 165 -3.38 -0.09 -21.97
CA GLN A 165 -2.21 0.06 -22.85
C GLN A 165 -0.86 -0.08 -22.11
N ARG A 166 -0.83 0.16 -20.80
CA ARG A 166 0.36 0.02 -19.95
C ARG A 166 0.47 -1.37 -19.30
N GLY A 167 -0.46 -2.28 -19.57
CA GLY A 167 -0.55 -3.59 -18.92
C GLY A 167 -0.78 -3.49 -17.41
N GLY A 168 -1.51 -2.47 -16.94
CA GLY A 168 -1.73 -2.24 -15.52
C GLY A 168 -0.54 -1.65 -14.76
N ASN A 169 0.61 -1.44 -15.42
CA ASN A 169 1.80 -0.89 -14.77
C ASN A 169 1.65 0.61 -14.46
N LEU A 170 2.02 0.98 -13.24
CA LEU A 170 1.96 2.36 -12.78
C LEU A 170 3.18 3.13 -13.28
N VAL A 171 2.99 3.91 -14.35
CA VAL A 171 4.01 4.84 -14.83
C VAL A 171 4.06 6.04 -13.90
N LYS A 172 5.00 6.02 -12.94
CA LYS A 172 5.35 7.21 -12.16
C LYS A 172 6.04 8.19 -13.11
N THR A 173 5.36 9.26 -13.47
CA THR A 173 6.00 10.37 -14.17
C THR A 173 6.71 11.22 -13.12
N ILE A 174 8.02 11.39 -13.26
CA ILE A 174 8.77 12.31 -12.42
C ILE A 174 8.32 13.71 -12.83
N GLN A 175 7.65 14.41 -11.92
CA GLN A 175 7.37 15.83 -12.09
C GLN A 175 8.59 16.59 -11.59
N LEU A 176 9.37 17.13 -12.52
CA LEU A 176 10.46 18.03 -12.16
C LEU A 176 9.85 19.36 -11.71
N ASP A 177 10.41 19.94 -10.65
CA ASP A 177 10.09 21.32 -10.27
C ASP A 177 10.42 22.25 -11.45
N GLN A 178 9.54 23.22 -11.73
CA GLN A 178 9.79 24.19 -12.80
C GLN A 178 11.01 25.08 -12.53
N VAL A 179 11.43 25.16 -11.27
CA VAL A 179 12.62 25.89 -10.83
C VAL A 179 13.68 24.88 -10.46
N GLN A 180 14.90 25.07 -10.98
CA GLN A 180 16.06 24.31 -10.54
C GLN A 180 16.30 24.62 -9.05
N LYS A 181 15.99 23.66 -8.18
CA LYS A 181 16.34 23.73 -6.76
C LYS A 181 17.65 22.99 -6.55
N PRO A 182 18.60 23.54 -5.79
CA PRO A 182 19.77 22.77 -5.37
C PRO A 182 19.29 21.52 -4.61
N TYR A 183 19.75 20.35 -5.02
CA TYR A 183 19.42 19.09 -4.37
C TYR A 183 20.13 19.02 -3.01
N CYS A 184 19.49 19.58 -1.98
CA CYS A 184 20.00 19.60 -0.62
C CYS A 184 18.89 19.22 0.38
N PRO A 185 18.40 17.96 0.35
CA PRO A 185 17.19 17.55 1.07
C PRO A 185 17.23 17.90 2.57
N HIS A 186 18.40 17.74 3.19
CA HIS A 186 18.63 18.02 4.60
C HIS A 186 18.57 19.51 4.97
N LYS A 187 18.86 20.44 4.04
CA LYS A 187 18.67 21.89 4.25
C LYS A 187 17.24 22.32 3.92
N VAL A 188 16.68 21.80 2.83
CA VAL A 188 15.32 22.16 2.37
C VAL A 188 14.23 21.64 3.32
N GLN A 189 14.44 20.50 3.98
CA GLN A 189 13.52 19.96 4.99
C GLN A 189 13.69 20.58 6.38
N ASN A 190 14.72 21.40 6.60
CA ASN A 190 14.94 22.06 7.88
C ASN A 190 14.00 23.27 8.03
N LYS A 191 13.01 23.16 8.94
CA LYS A 191 12.02 24.21 9.19
C LYS A 191 12.66 25.56 9.54
N THR A 192 13.77 25.55 10.29
CA THR A 192 14.51 26.76 10.68
C THR A 192 15.16 27.43 9.47
N TYR A 193 15.79 26.65 8.58
CA TYR A 193 16.39 27.20 7.36
C TYR A 193 15.32 27.76 6.42
N ALA A 194 14.20 27.06 6.25
CA ALA A 194 13.08 27.54 5.44
C ALA A 194 12.51 28.87 5.94
N TYR A 195 12.37 29.02 7.27
CA TYR A 195 11.97 30.28 7.90
C TYR A 195 12.98 31.40 7.62
N LEU A 196 14.27 31.16 7.85
CA LEU A 196 15.32 32.17 7.64
C LEU A 196 15.42 32.59 6.17
N LEU A 197 15.31 31.65 5.23
CA LEU A 197 15.30 31.92 3.79
C LEU A 197 14.10 32.79 3.38
N ALA A 198 12.90 32.48 3.88
CA ALA A 198 11.69 33.26 3.58
C ALA A 198 11.76 34.71 4.09
N HIS A 199 12.60 34.98 5.10
CA HIS A 199 12.79 36.29 5.70
C HIS A 199 14.11 36.98 5.28
N GLY A 200 14.87 36.43 4.33
CA GLY A 200 16.15 37.02 3.88
C GLY A 200 17.23 37.05 4.96
N LYS A 201 17.21 36.08 5.87
CA LYS A 201 18.08 35.98 7.06
C LYS A 201 18.99 34.75 7.00
N GLU A 202 19.43 34.34 5.81
CA GLU A 202 20.20 33.10 5.66
C GLU A 202 21.53 33.15 6.43
N GLN A 203 22.10 34.33 6.63
CA GLN A 203 23.33 34.55 7.41
C GLN A 203 23.18 34.17 8.90
N GLU A 204 21.95 34.17 9.44
CA GLU A 204 21.69 33.77 10.82
C GLU A 204 21.70 32.23 10.98
N PHE A 205 21.71 31.47 9.88
CA PHE A 205 21.68 30.01 9.93
C PHE A 205 23.03 29.47 10.42
N LYS A 206 23.04 28.94 11.65
CA LYS A 206 24.19 28.23 12.20
C LYS A 206 24.06 26.73 11.95
N PRO A 207 25.11 26.05 11.45
CA PRO A 207 25.12 24.59 11.36
C PRO A 207 24.84 23.97 12.74
N MET A 208 24.21 22.80 12.75
CA MET A 208 24.21 21.97 13.97
C MET A 208 25.66 21.71 14.38
N GLN A 209 25.92 21.62 15.70
CA GLN A 209 27.28 21.58 16.29
C GLN A 209 28.26 20.60 15.63
N TYR A 210 27.75 19.55 14.98
CA TYR A 210 28.51 18.57 14.21
C TYR A 210 27.90 18.45 12.83
N TYR A 211 28.74 18.49 11.80
CA TYR A 211 28.29 18.48 10.41
C TYR A 211 29.32 17.79 9.51
N ILE A 212 28.84 17.33 8.37
CA ILE A 212 29.66 16.86 7.27
C ILE A 212 29.34 17.72 6.06
N ILE A 213 30.34 18.33 5.45
CA ILE A 213 30.21 19.01 4.15
C ILE A 213 30.92 18.18 3.10
N TYR A 214 30.34 18.19 1.90
CA TYR A 214 30.90 17.53 0.72
C TYR A 214 31.19 18.58 -0.34
N ASP A 215 32.37 18.51 -0.91
CA ASP A 215 32.75 19.21 -2.13
C ASP A 215 32.90 18.16 -3.22
N LEU A 216 32.15 18.30 -4.31
CA LEU A 216 32.00 17.28 -5.35
C LEU A 216 32.44 17.87 -6.69
N GLU A 217 33.49 17.29 -7.27
CA GLU A 217 33.90 17.63 -8.63
C GLU A 217 33.33 16.61 -9.60
N THR A 218 32.81 17.11 -10.72
CA THR A 218 32.22 16.27 -11.77
C THR A 218 32.83 16.60 -13.11
N VAL A 219 32.91 15.60 -13.99
CA VAL A 219 33.29 15.77 -15.40
C VAL A 219 32.10 15.52 -16.30
N GLU A 220 31.99 16.30 -17.36
CA GLU A 220 30.93 16.14 -18.35
C GLU A 220 31.26 15.00 -19.31
N LYS A 221 30.36 14.01 -19.39
CA LYS A 221 30.36 12.98 -20.43
C LYS A 221 29.28 13.31 -21.43
N ILE A 222 29.66 13.50 -22.69
CA ILE A 222 28.70 13.76 -23.78
C ILE A 222 28.00 12.45 -24.13
N VAL A 223 26.65 12.45 -24.12
CA VAL A 223 25.82 11.24 -24.35
C VAL A 223 24.90 11.39 -25.56
N ASN A 224 24.37 12.60 -25.83
CA ASN A 224 23.53 12.92 -26.99
C ASN A 224 22.38 11.94 -27.27
N LYS A 225 21.69 11.47 -26.23
CA LYS A 225 20.63 10.47 -26.32
C LYS A 225 19.24 11.10 -26.42
N SER A 226 18.46 10.70 -27.42
CA SER A 226 17.09 11.18 -27.63
C SER A 226 16.08 10.35 -26.84
N PHE A 227 15.11 11.02 -26.20
CA PHE A 227 14.00 10.39 -25.46
C PHE A 227 12.66 10.88 -26.03
N GLY A 228 12.03 10.03 -26.86
CA GLY A 228 10.81 10.40 -27.54
C GLY A 228 11.03 11.46 -28.63
N LYS A 229 10.00 12.24 -28.95
CA LYS A 229 10.00 13.15 -30.11
C LYS A 229 10.68 14.50 -29.88
N SER A 230 10.83 14.94 -28.61
CA SER A 230 11.22 16.32 -28.29
C SER A 230 12.26 16.46 -27.18
N ASN A 231 12.71 15.36 -26.57
CA ASN A 231 13.69 15.44 -25.48
C ASN A 231 15.02 14.84 -25.93
N LYS A 232 16.12 15.51 -25.57
CA LYS A 232 17.47 15.04 -25.83
C LYS A 232 18.32 15.28 -24.58
N GLN A 233 18.94 14.22 -24.06
CA GLN A 233 20.00 14.32 -23.06
C GLN A 233 21.31 14.59 -23.79
N ILE A 234 21.88 15.77 -23.59
CA ILE A 234 23.11 16.20 -24.26
C ILE A 234 24.32 15.55 -23.59
N SER A 235 24.34 15.55 -22.27
CA SER A 235 25.44 15.04 -21.45
C SER A 235 24.96 14.46 -20.12
N GLU A 236 25.88 13.79 -19.45
CA GLU A 236 25.76 13.25 -18.10
C GLU A 236 26.97 13.71 -17.29
N LEU A 237 26.75 14.18 -16.06
CA LEU A 237 27.83 14.53 -15.14
C LEU A 237 28.27 13.28 -14.39
N ILE A 238 29.55 12.93 -14.52
CA ILE A 238 30.16 11.80 -13.82
C ILE A 238 30.99 12.34 -12.65
N PRO A 239 30.83 11.80 -11.43
CA PRO A 239 31.65 12.21 -10.30
C PRO A 239 33.13 11.90 -10.57
N LEU A 240 34.01 12.87 -10.31
CA LEU A 240 35.46 12.75 -10.46
C LEU A 240 36.15 12.62 -9.11
N SER A 241 35.83 13.53 -8.20
CA SER A 241 36.42 13.55 -6.86
C SER A 241 35.41 14.03 -5.82
N VAL A 242 35.61 13.63 -4.57
CA VAL A 242 34.84 14.10 -3.42
C VAL A 242 35.76 14.42 -2.26
N ALA A 243 35.66 15.64 -1.73
CA ALA A 243 36.22 16.01 -0.44
C ALA A 243 35.10 16.02 0.60
N SER A 244 35.25 15.25 1.67
CA SER A 244 34.33 15.25 2.81
C SER A 244 35.02 15.85 4.02
N THR A 245 34.50 16.96 4.55
CA THR A 245 34.98 17.56 5.79
C THR A 245 33.98 17.30 6.91
N ILE A 246 34.44 16.61 7.94
CA ILE A 246 33.69 16.16 9.10
C ILE A 246 34.09 17.02 10.30
N LYS A 247 33.13 17.75 10.86
CA LYS A 247 33.25 18.44 12.15
C LYS A 247 32.55 17.61 13.23
N ASN A 248 33.32 17.13 14.21
CA ASN A 248 32.79 16.42 15.38
C ASN A 248 33.37 17.01 16.69
N LYS A 249 33.09 16.37 17.84
CA LYS A 249 33.63 16.78 19.15
C LYS A 249 35.16 16.74 19.21
N ALA A 250 35.79 15.80 18.51
CA ALA A 250 37.23 15.59 18.54
C ALA A 250 38.01 16.58 17.65
N GLY A 251 37.35 17.21 16.67
CA GLY A 251 37.98 18.19 15.81
C GLY A 251 37.36 18.28 14.42
N VAL A 252 38.16 18.78 13.47
CA VAL A 252 37.85 18.79 12.04
C VAL A 252 38.72 17.74 11.37
N ARG A 253 38.12 16.85 10.58
CA ARG A 253 38.82 15.88 9.75
C ARG A 253 38.34 16.03 8.31
N THR A 254 39.27 16.11 7.37
CA THR A 254 38.96 16.09 5.95
C THR A 254 39.43 14.76 5.34
N ILE A 255 38.58 14.17 4.51
CA ILE A 255 38.85 12.94 3.76
C ILE A 255 38.65 13.28 2.28
N TYR A 256 39.57 12.85 1.43
CA TYR A 256 39.55 13.13 0.01
C TYR A 256 39.62 11.82 -0.78
N TYR A 257 38.76 11.68 -1.78
CA TYR A 257 38.73 10.54 -2.68
C TYR A 257 38.69 11.04 -4.13
N ASP A 258 39.47 10.41 -5.01
CA ASP A 258 39.65 10.85 -6.38
C ASP A 258 39.80 9.66 -7.31
N LEU A 259 38.88 9.50 -8.26
CA LEU A 259 38.90 8.37 -9.20
C LEU A 259 40.11 8.37 -10.13
N ARG A 260 40.87 9.47 -10.22
CA ARG A 260 42.15 9.48 -10.94
C ARG A 260 43.21 8.64 -10.24
N ASN A 261 43.05 8.38 -8.95
CA ASN A 261 44.00 7.63 -8.12
C ASN A 261 43.56 6.16 -7.88
N GLY A 262 42.41 5.74 -8.40
CA GLY A 262 41.92 4.37 -8.27
C GLY A 262 40.51 4.20 -8.84
N ASP A 263 40.11 2.95 -9.11
CA ASP A 263 38.92 2.66 -9.93
C ASP A 263 37.56 2.93 -9.24
N ASP A 264 37.53 3.13 -7.92
CA ASP A 264 36.30 3.30 -7.14
C ASP A 264 36.55 4.16 -5.88
N PHE A 265 35.59 4.99 -5.49
CA PHE A 265 35.65 5.81 -4.28
C PHE A 265 35.76 4.99 -2.99
N ILE A 266 35.25 3.75 -2.99
CA ILE A 266 35.20 2.88 -1.80
C ILE A 266 36.47 2.05 -1.63
N LYS A 267 37.24 1.82 -2.70
CA LYS A 267 38.37 0.87 -2.74
C LYS A 267 39.75 1.56 -2.71
N GLN A 268 39.79 2.86 -2.42
CA GLN A 268 41.00 3.68 -2.33
C GLN A 268 41.66 3.61 -0.95
#